data_AF-A0A0S9NDJ8-F1
#
_entry.id   AF-A0A0S9NDJ8-F1
#
_cell.length_a   1.000
_cell.length_b   1.000
_cell.length_c   1.000
_cell.angle_alpha   90.00
_cell.angle_beta   90.00
_cell.angle_gamma   90.00
#
_symmetry.space_group_name_H-M   'P 1'
#
loop_
_entity.id
_entity.type
_entity.pdbx_description
1 polymer ?
#
loop_
_entity_poly.entity_id
_entity_poly.type
_entity_poly.pdbx_seq_one_letter_code
_entity_poly.pdbx_strand_id
1 'polypeptide(L)'
;MKKFVFAIAAALTVATASAQIGKAASEATDAAKHKIDQKRAESEAEKSGPVGKAVNNVKSGYHKKQSERSADKAKKAIKNAG
;
A
#
# COMPACT_ATOMS: atom_id res chain seq x y z
N MET A 1 -1.90 -34.39 -26.02
CA MET A 1 -0.78 -33.57 -25.49
C MET A 1 -1.08 -32.06 -25.45
N LYS A 2 -1.69 -31.44 -26.48
CA LYS A 2 -2.02 -29.99 -26.47
C LYS A 2 -2.88 -29.52 -25.27
N LYS A 3 -3.82 -30.35 -24.78
CA LYS A 3 -4.74 -29.97 -23.68
C LYS A 3 -4.04 -29.78 -22.32
N PHE A 4 -2.93 -30.47 -22.06
CA PHE A 4 -2.17 -30.33 -20.81
C PHE A 4 -1.30 -29.08 -20.78
N VAL A 5 -0.81 -28.63 -21.95
CA VAL A 5 0.03 -27.42 -22.06
C VAL A 5 -0.78 -26.16 -21.72
N PHE A 6 -2.04 -26.07 -22.16
CA PHE A 6 -2.93 -24.96 -21.82
C PHE A 6 -3.31 -24.94 -20.34
N ALA A 7 -3.51 -26.11 -19.72
CA ALA A 7 -3.85 -26.20 -18.30
C ALA A 7 -2.68 -25.73 -17.41
N ILE A 8 -1.44 -26.08 -17.75
CA ILE A 8 -0.25 -25.64 -17.01
C ILE A 8 -0.01 -24.14 -17.19
N ALA A 9 -0.17 -23.62 -18.41
CA ALA A 9 -0.04 -22.18 -18.66
C ALA A 9 -1.08 -21.36 -17.88
N ALA A 10 -2.34 -21.83 -17.84
CA ALA A 10 -3.40 -21.19 -17.05
C ALA A 10 -3.14 -21.26 -15.54
N ALA A 11 -2.60 -22.38 -15.04
CA ALA A 11 -2.24 -22.50 -13.64
C ALA A 11 -1.07 -21.57 -13.26
N LEU A 12 -0.09 -21.39 -14.15
CA LEU A 12 1.05 -20.49 -13.95
C LEU A 12 0.64 -19.01 -13.95
N THR A 13 -0.28 -18.62 -14.85
CA THR A 13 -0.82 -17.24 -14.88
C THR A 13 -1.68 -16.93 -13.66
N VAL A 14 -2.50 -17.88 -13.20
CA VAL A 14 -3.29 -17.70 -11.96
C VAL A 14 -2.39 -17.64 -10.72
N ALA A 15 -1.34 -18.46 -10.66
CA ALA A 15 -0.40 -18.46 -9.53
C ALA A 15 0.40 -17.14 -9.44
N THR A 16 0.85 -16.61 -10.59
CA THR A 16 1.58 -15.33 -10.65
C THR A 16 0.68 -14.13 -10.35
N ALA A 17 -0.55 -14.12 -10.86
CA ALA A 17 -1.54 -13.10 -10.52
C ALA A 17 -1.89 -13.12 -9.02
N SER A 18 -2.01 -14.30 -8.40
CA SER A 18 -2.32 -14.42 -6.96
C SER A 18 -1.22 -13.83 -6.06
N ALA A 19 0.06 -13.98 -6.41
CA ALA A 19 1.17 -13.37 -5.68
C ALA A 19 1.18 -11.84 -5.80
N GLN A 20 0.84 -11.31 -6.98
CA GLN A 20 0.75 -9.87 -7.21
C GLN A 20 -0.47 -9.24 -6.54
N ILE A 21 -1.61 -9.95 -6.52
CA ILE A 21 -2.81 -9.55 -5.77
C ILE A 21 -2.53 -9.53 -4.26
N GLY A 22 -1.86 -10.54 -3.72
CA GLY A 22 -1.45 -10.56 -2.31
C GLY A 22 -0.52 -9.39 -1.96
N LYS A 23 0.43 -9.08 -2.84
CA LYS A 23 1.31 -7.91 -2.69
C LYS A 23 0.53 -6.59 -2.74
N ALA A 24 -0.41 -6.44 -3.67
CA ALA A 24 -1.26 -5.26 -3.77
C ALA A 24 -2.12 -5.07 -2.52
N ALA A 25 -2.71 -6.14 -1.99
CA ALA A 25 -3.52 -6.11 -0.77
C ALA A 25 -2.69 -5.70 0.46
N SER A 26 -1.46 -6.23 0.58
CA SER A 26 -0.55 -5.87 1.67
C SER A 26 -0.13 -4.40 1.57
N GLU A 27 0.22 -3.92 0.38
CA GLU A 27 0.62 -2.53 0.17
C GLU A 27 -0.56 -1.55 0.36
N ALA A 28 -1.78 -1.94 -0.02
CA ALA A 28 -2.99 -1.17 0.28
C ALA A 28 -3.26 -1.10 1.78
N THR A 29 -3.04 -2.19 2.51
CA THR A 29 -3.17 -2.22 3.98
C THR A 29 -2.15 -1.31 4.65
N ASP A 30 -0.90 -1.33 4.20
CA ASP A 30 0.14 -0.43 4.72
C ASP A 30 -0.16 1.04 4.38
N ALA A 31 -0.71 1.31 3.20
CA ALA A 31 -1.17 2.64 2.85
C ALA A 31 -2.27 3.14 3.81
N ALA A 32 -3.21 2.27 4.16
CA ALA A 32 -4.28 2.58 5.12
C ALA A 32 -3.71 2.82 6.53
N LYS A 33 -2.80 1.97 7.03
CA LYS A 33 -2.13 2.17 8.32
C LYS A 33 -1.42 3.51 8.38
N HIS A 34 -0.61 3.84 7.38
CA HIS A 34 0.06 5.13 7.32
C HIS A 34 -0.94 6.30 7.24
N LYS A 35 -2.08 6.14 6.58
CA LYS A 35 -3.10 7.19 6.58
C LYS A 35 -3.75 7.40 7.95
N ILE A 36 -3.95 6.32 8.71
CA ILE A 36 -4.41 6.39 10.11
C ILE A 36 -3.37 7.10 10.97
N ASP A 37 -2.09 6.71 10.86
CA ASP A 37 -0.99 7.34 11.60
C ASP A 37 -0.82 8.82 11.24
N GLN A 38 -0.99 9.17 9.97
CA GLN A 38 -1.02 10.57 9.51
C GLN A 38 -2.14 11.34 10.23
N LYS A 39 -3.38 10.81 10.21
CA LYS A 39 -4.54 11.46 10.83
C LYS A 39 -4.38 11.59 12.35
N ARG A 40 -3.78 10.60 12.99
CA ARG A 40 -3.44 10.65 14.40
C ARG A 40 -2.41 11.74 14.69
N ALA A 41 -1.35 11.83 13.89
CA ALA A 41 -0.33 12.86 14.02
C ALA A 41 -0.91 14.28 13.75
N GLU A 42 -1.82 14.43 12.79
CA GLU A 42 -2.56 15.69 12.58
C GLU A 42 -3.36 16.08 13.83
N SER A 43 -4.12 15.14 14.41
CA SER A 43 -4.87 15.40 15.64
C SER A 43 -3.98 15.72 16.84
N GLU A 44 -2.83 15.05 16.97
CA GLU A 44 -1.83 15.34 17.99
C GLU A 44 -1.22 16.73 17.76
N ALA A 45 -0.99 17.15 16.51
CA ALA A 45 -0.49 18.49 16.18
C ALA A 45 -1.50 19.61 16.55
N GLU A 46 -2.80 19.37 16.34
CA GLU A 46 -3.86 20.31 16.73
C GLU A 46 -3.96 20.51 18.25
N LYS A 47 -3.74 19.44 19.01
CA LYS A 47 -3.79 19.45 20.49
C LYS A 47 -2.49 19.91 21.15
N SER A 48 -1.43 20.12 20.37
CA SER A 48 -0.09 20.42 20.88
C SER A 48 0.22 21.92 20.91
N GLY A 49 1.12 22.30 21.82
CA GLY A 49 1.79 23.60 21.76
C GLY A 49 2.69 23.76 20.52
N PRO A 50 3.28 24.94 20.28
CA PRO A 50 3.96 25.29 19.02
C PRO A 50 5.03 24.29 18.58
N VAL A 51 5.85 23.83 19.53
CA VAL A 51 6.92 22.85 19.27
C VAL A 51 6.34 21.47 18.94
N GLY A 52 5.35 21.01 19.72
CA GLY A 52 4.69 19.72 19.47
C GLY A 52 3.92 19.72 18.15
N LYS A 53 3.30 20.84 17.78
CA LYS A 53 2.64 21.02 16.47
C LYS A 53 3.64 20.86 15.32
N ALA A 54 4.82 21.46 15.42
CA ALA A 54 5.86 21.32 14.39
C ALA A 54 6.34 19.86 14.24
N VAL A 55 6.62 19.18 15.35
CA VAL A 55 7.06 17.77 15.34
C VAL A 55 5.97 16.85 14.75
N ASN A 56 4.72 17.03 15.20
CA ASN A 56 3.61 16.20 14.76
C ASN A 56 3.23 16.45 13.30
N ASN A 57 3.39 17.68 12.79
CA ASN A 57 3.23 17.98 11.36
C ASN A 57 4.29 17.27 10.49
N VAL A 58 5.55 17.18 10.95
CA VAL A 58 6.59 16.41 10.25
C VAL A 58 6.25 14.92 10.24
N LYS A 59 5.79 14.38 11.37
CA LYS A 59 5.34 12.99 11.50
C LYS A 59 4.16 12.69 10.57
N SER A 60 3.16 13.57 10.52
CA SER A 60 2.06 13.50 9.56
C SER A 60 2.57 13.49 8.12
N GLY A 61 3.46 14.42 7.77
CA GLY A 61 4.06 14.50 6.44
C GLY A 61 4.81 13.23 6.02
N TYR A 62 5.52 12.58 6.96
CA TYR A 62 6.18 11.29 6.72
C TYR A 62 5.17 10.19 6.38
N HIS A 63 4.14 10.03 7.21
CA HIS A 63 3.12 9.02 7.02
C HIS A 63 2.27 9.26 5.76
N LYS A 64 1.99 10.53 5.41
CA LYS A 64 1.35 10.88 4.13
C LYS A 64 2.14 10.35 2.93
N LYS A 65 3.44 10.66 2.87
CA LYS A 65 4.32 10.20 1.77
C LYS A 65 4.43 8.68 1.71
N GLN A 66 4.46 8.00 2.86
CA GLN A 66 4.48 6.54 2.87
C GLN A 66 3.14 5.94 2.43
N SER A 67 2.01 6.54 2.82
CA SER A 67 0.70 6.13 2.34
C SER A 67 0.59 6.23 0.82
N GLU A 68 1.02 7.35 0.24
CA GLU A 68 1.06 7.57 -1.21
C GLU A 68 1.97 6.54 -1.91
N ARG A 69 3.19 6.31 -1.39
CA ARG A 69 4.12 5.32 -1.94
C ARG A 69 3.54 3.91 -1.92
N SER A 70 2.92 3.50 -0.83
CA SER A 70 2.34 2.17 -0.71
C SER A 70 1.12 2.02 -1.64
N ALA A 71 0.30 3.05 -1.78
CA ALA A 71 -0.81 3.06 -2.74
C ALA A 71 -0.30 2.96 -4.20
N ASP A 72 0.77 3.66 -4.55
CA ASP A 72 1.38 3.60 -5.88
C ASP A 72 1.96 2.22 -6.19
N LYS A 73 2.61 1.58 -5.21
CA LYS A 73 3.10 0.21 -5.38
C LYS A 73 1.94 -0.78 -5.56
N ALA A 74 0.87 -0.64 -4.78
CA ALA A 74 -0.32 -1.49 -4.91
C ALA A 74 -0.93 -1.36 -6.31
N LYS A 75 -1.03 -0.12 -6.82
CA LYS A 75 -1.50 0.16 -8.18
C LYS A 75 -0.60 -0.49 -9.25
N LYS A 76 0.73 -0.43 -9.08
CA LYS A 76 1.67 -1.12 -9.97
C LYS A 76 1.54 -2.64 -9.91
N ALA A 77 1.34 -3.21 -8.73
CA ALA A 77 1.16 -4.65 -8.55
C ALA A 77 -0.11 -5.14 -9.26
N ILE A 78 -1.22 -4.40 -9.16
CA ILE A 78 -2.46 -4.71 -9.92
C ILE A 78 -2.24 -4.57 -11.43
N LYS A 79 -1.60 -3.47 -11.87
CA LYS A 79 -1.33 -3.24 -13.30
C LYS A 79 -0.45 -4.34 -13.93
N ASN A 80 0.47 -4.91 -13.15
CA ASN A 80 1.34 -6.00 -13.63
C ASN A 80 0.69 -7.38 -13.55
N ALA A 81 -0.51 -7.49 -12.94
CA ALA A 81 -1.26 -8.73 -12.78
C ALA A 81 -2.39 -8.91 -13.81
N GLY A 82 -2.77 -7.84 -14.52
CA GLY A 82 -3.69 -7.88 -15.67
C GLY A 82 -2.91 -7.81 -16.97
#